data_AF-A0A0D3AVJ4-F1
#
_entry.id   AF-A0A0D3AVJ4-F1
#
_cell.length_a   1.000
_cell.length_b   1.000
_cell.length_c   1.000
_cell.angle_alpha   90.00
_cell.angle_beta   90.00
_cell.angle_gamma   90.00
#
_symmetry.space_group_name_H-M   'P 1'
#
loop_
_entity.id
_entity.type
_entity.pdbx_description
1 polymer ?
#
loop_
_entity_poly.entity_id
_entity_poly.type
_entity_poly.pdbx_seq_one_letter_code
_entity_poly.pdbx_strand_id
1 'polypeptide(L)' 'MEGGGEEEVSIKELASNLTTYKEQLQQVRQLLSEDPRNSEYADMEKELKEVIDTSL' A
#
# COMPACT_ATOMS: atom_id res chain seq x y z
N MET A 1 7.74 24.75 24.22
CA MET A 1 8.56 23.64 23.71
C MET A 1 7.94 22.39 24.30
N GLU A 2 7.08 21.71 23.54
CA GLU A 2 6.54 20.40 23.89
C GLU A 2 6.30 19.67 22.55
N GLY A 3 7.35 18.97 22.12
CA GLY A 3 7.25 17.90 21.13
C GLY A 3 6.72 16.66 21.83
N GLY A 4 5.76 15.98 21.20
CA GLY A 4 5.12 14.80 21.77
C GLY A 4 3.85 14.38 21.05
N GLY A 5 3.76 14.59 19.74
CA GLY A 5 2.58 14.23 18.93
C GLY A 5 2.90 13.56 17.60
N GLU A 6 4.16 13.19 17.38
CA GLU A 6 4.67 12.65 16.11
C GLU A 6 5.01 11.15 16.18
N GLU A 7 5.08 10.56 17.38
CA GLU A 7 5.32 9.12 17.58
C GLU A 7 4.02 8.29 17.57
N GLU A 8 2.85 8.95 17.58
CA GLU A 8 1.54 8.34 17.39
C GLU A 8 0.91 8.70 16.04
N VAL A 9 1.68 8.77 14.95
CA VAL A 9 1.16 8.26 13.66
C VAL A 9 0.86 6.79 13.94
N SER A 10 -0.33 6.56 14.46
CA SER A 10 -0.55 5.51 15.44
C SER A 10 -0.35 4.17 14.77
N ILE A 11 0.18 3.15 15.46
CA ILE A 11 0.29 1.78 14.91
C ILE A 11 -1.03 1.33 14.24
N LYS A 12 -2.16 1.84 14.72
CA LYS A 12 -3.49 1.67 14.13
C LYS A 12 -3.69 2.36 12.77
N GLU A 13 -3.21 3.58 12.59
CA GLU A 13 -3.22 4.28 11.32
C GLU A 13 -2.29 3.59 10.31
N LEU A 14 -1.10 3.17 10.75
CA LEU A 14 -0.19 2.36 9.93
C LEU A 14 -0.82 1.02 9.53
N ALA A 15 -1.47 0.32 10.47
CA ALA A 15 -2.16 -0.94 10.19
C ALA A 15 -3.39 -0.75 9.28
N SER A 16 -4.12 0.35 9.43
CA SER A 16 -5.22 0.71 8.53
C SER A 16 -4.72 1.02 7.13
N ASN A 17 -3.66 1.82 7.00
CA ASN A 17 -3.01 2.13 5.72
C ASN A 17 -2.49 0.86 5.05
N LEU A 18 -1.85 -0.04 5.79
CA LEU A 18 -1.39 -1.33 5.29
C LEU A 18 -2.55 -2.23 4.83
N THR A 19 -3.69 -2.19 5.52
CA THR A 19 -4.90 -2.91 5.11
C THR A 19 -5.40 -2.36 3.78
N THR A 20 -5.50 -1.03 3.65
CA THR A 20 -5.89 -0.36 2.41
C THR A 20 -4.93 -0.65 1.24
N TYR A 21 -3.60 -0.63 1.46
CA TYR A 21 -2.64 -0.98 0.41
C TYR A 21 -2.76 -2.44 -0.04
N LYS A 22 -3.04 -3.38 0.89
CA LYS A 22 -3.30 -4.79 0.54
C LYS A 22 -4.56 -4.95 -0.29
N GLU A 23 -5.62 -4.22 0.03
CA GLU A 23 -6.87 -4.22 -0.76
C GLU A 23 -6.64 -3.63 -2.16
N GLN A 24 -5.91 -2.52 -2.26
CA GLN A 24 -5.51 -1.93 -3.54
C GLN A 24 -4.69 -2.91 -4.38
N LEU A 25 -3.73 -3.62 -3.77
CA LEU A 25 -2.93 -4.63 -4.45
C LEU A 25 -3.80 -5.78 -5.01
N GLN A 26 -4.84 -6.19 -4.27
CA GLN A 26 -5.77 -7.20 -4.77
C GLN A 26 -6.58 -6.69 -5.97
N GLN A 27 -7.03 -5.44 -5.96
CA GLN A 27 -7.75 -4.83 -7.09
C GLN A 27 -6.87 -4.71 -8.33
N VAL A 28 -5.63 -4.25 -8.17
CA VAL A 28 -4.64 -4.16 -9.26
C VAL A 28 -4.37 -5.54 -9.87
N ARG A 29 -4.24 -6.58 -9.05
CA ARG A 29 -4.08 -7.96 -9.53
C ARG A 29 -5.29 -8.48 -10.30
N GLN A 30 -6.51 -8.09 -9.89
CA GLN A 30 -7.72 -8.42 -10.65
C GLN A 30 -7.69 -7.73 -12.02
N LEU A 31 -7.39 -6.43 -12.06
CA LEU A 31 -7.29 -5.68 -13.32
C LEU A 31 -6.19 -6.23 -14.25
N LEU A 32 -5.04 -6.63 -13.71
CA LEU A 32 -3.97 -7.29 -14.47
C LEU A 32 -4.36 -8.69 -14.96
N SER A 33 -5.29 -9.37 -14.27
CA SER A 33 -5.81 -10.65 -14.77
C SER A 33 -6.71 -10.45 -15.99
N GLU A 34 -7.38 -9.29 -16.09
CA GLU A 34 -8.23 -8.90 -17.21
C GLU A 34 -7.41 -8.29 -18.36
N ASP A 35 -6.39 -7.48 -18.05
CA ASP A 35 -5.45 -6.91 -19.02
C ASP A 35 -3.98 -7.05 -18.54
N PRO A 36 -3.33 -8.20 -18.82
CA PRO A 36 -1.95 -8.45 -18.41
C PRO A 36 -0.90 -7.55 -19.10
N ARG A 37 -1.30 -6.78 -20.12
CA ARG A 37 -0.40 -5.90 -20.87
C ARG A 37 -0.46 -4.46 -20.41
N ASN A 38 -1.33 -4.15 -19.45
CA ASN A 38 -1.42 -2.83 -18.87
C ASN A 38 -0.16 -2.54 -18.03
N SER A 39 0.76 -1.74 -18.59
CA SER A 39 2.01 -1.37 -17.92
C SER A 39 1.77 -0.50 -16.68
N GLU A 40 0.74 0.35 -16.68
CA GLU A 40 0.44 1.21 -15.53
C GLU A 40 0.02 0.38 -14.32
N TYR A 41 -0.80 -0.66 -14.52
CA TYR A 41 -1.15 -1.57 -13.44
C TYR A 41 0.02 -2.45 -12.99
N ALA A 42 0.92 -2.84 -13.90
CA ALA A 42 2.12 -3.58 -13.53
C ALA A 42 3.09 -2.73 -12.68
N ASP A 43 3.27 -1.46 -13.03
CA ASP A 43 4.06 -0.51 -12.25
C ASP A 43 3.41 -0.27 -10.88
N MET A 44 2.08 -0.08 -10.83
CA MET A 44 1.34 0.10 -9.58
C MET A 44 1.39 -1.14 -8.67
N GLU A 45 1.36 -2.37 -9.22
CA GLU A 45 1.53 -3.60 -8.42
C GLU A 45 2.88 -3.60 -7.71
N LYS A 46 3.93 -3.20 -8.42
CA LYS A 46 5.30 -3.15 -7.90
C LYS A 46 5.42 -2.12 -6.77
N GLU A 47 4.94 -0.89 -6.99
CA GLU A 47 4.99 0.16 -5.98
C GLU A 47 4.23 -0.23 -4.70
N LEU A 48 3.02 -0.77 -4.84
CA LEU A 48 2.22 -1.23 -3.69
C LEU A 48 2.92 -2.34 -2.92
N LYS A 49 3.58 -3.26 -3.62
CA LYS A 49 4.35 -4.33 -2.98
C LYS A 49 5.55 -3.79 -2.21
N GLU A 50 6.29 -2.84 -2.78
CA GLU A 50 7.44 -2.20 -2.11
C GLU A 50 7.01 -1.44 -0.84
N VAL A 51 5.88 -0.73 -0.89
CA VAL A 51 5.31 -0.03 0.28
C VAL A 51 4.91 -1.01 1.39
N ILE A 52 4.25 -2.12 1.03
CA ILE A 52 3.83 -3.14 2.01
C ILE A 52 5.05 -3.84 2.61
N ASP A 53 6.04 -4.22 1.79
CA ASP A 53 7.24 -4.93 2.24
C ASP A 53 8.14 -4.03 3.12
N THR A 54 8.19 -2.71 2.86
CA THR A 54 8.96 -1.76 3.69
C THR A 54 8.27 -1.45 5.03
N SER A 55 6.98 -1.76 5.14
CA SER A 55 6.16 -1.49 6.32
C SER A 55 5.99 -2.70 7.25
N LEU A 56 6.58 -3.86 6.92
CA LEU A 56 6.59 -5.11 7.70
C LEU A 56 7.96 -5.34 8.36
#